data_AF-B1Y4R0-F1
#
_entry.id   AF-B1Y4R0-F1
#
_cell.length_a   1.000
_cell.length_b   1.000
_cell.length_c   1.000
_cell.angle_alpha   90.00
_cell.angle_beta   90.00
_cell.angle_gamma   90.00
#
_symmetry.space_group_name_H-M   'P 1'
#
loop_
_entity.id
_entity.type
_entity.pdbx_description
1 polymer ?
#
loop_
_entity_poly.entity_id
_entity_poly.type
_entity_poly.pdbx_seq_one_letter_code
_entity_poly.pdbx_strand_id
1 'polypeptide(L)'
;MNAITLLRLAAMLLLLIGSLGARAGGRLPCQEARVFGEAAVNAFVLPYRDARSDTQPHGSASWRLPALIQQEVLMSLLKYGSVGVVEVTQNGTAVCDVREVIARATQGTGSGRLKPGHGLVLIWGRIYEDGPQLYVQSYLRFLRRDEADAITVALPARTGPPLLLDATLPAQAVAMPPRRISQKDIREIEAQARKALVLHDRPDPNANPQPFVTDPETPFSYGVTKTNGDWMYITTLGRGGWVRVRNEASGWSLRRFLPELAYLDAVAGYLRLRAARVVPLTVNPVRLMGHVDAGFAEFDQAVGADAAPDARALARAMRGLLQWQADAIQPTDESRRSAALAFAEAASLTPESPMLRNLAAVSAPYRTLPIKTGAEALAEVDAGLLGALALDGGNPLVLRNLERVYDRLAAEEAQTVYDAQELKRRQVLVRAVPRSGTLRN
;
A
#
# COMPACT_ATOMS: atom_id res chain seq x y z
N MET A 1 -2.80 22.58 -46.58
CA MET A 1 -2.23 21.60 -45.61
C MET A 1 -2.87 20.25 -45.92
N ASN A 2 -2.10 19.24 -46.36
CA ASN A 2 -2.70 18.01 -46.89
C ASN A 2 -3.32 17.16 -45.77
N ALA A 3 -4.44 16.49 -46.05
CA ALA A 3 -5.15 15.63 -45.10
C ALA A 3 -4.25 14.55 -44.47
N ILE A 4 -3.26 14.06 -45.22
CA ILE A 4 -2.25 13.10 -44.76
C ILE A 4 -1.34 13.70 -43.68
N THR A 5 -1.01 14.99 -43.78
CA THR A 5 -0.19 15.69 -42.78
C THR A 5 -0.97 15.92 -41.48
N LEU A 6 -2.27 16.22 -41.58
CA LEU A 6 -3.18 16.32 -40.44
C LEU A 6 -3.37 14.97 -39.72
N LEU A 7 -3.50 13.87 -40.46
CA LEU A 7 -3.65 12.54 -39.88
C LEU A 7 -2.36 12.07 -39.17
N ARG A 8 -1.18 12.37 -39.75
CA ARG A 8 0.12 12.08 -39.12
C ARG A 8 0.38 12.93 -37.88
N LEU A 9 0.00 14.22 -37.90
CA LEU A 9 0.05 15.09 -36.72
C LEU A 9 -0.91 14.62 -35.63
N ALA A 10 -2.14 14.22 -35.97
CA ALA A 10 -3.09 13.68 -35.00
C ALA A 10 -2.61 12.35 -34.39
N ALA A 11 -2.07 11.44 -35.20
CA ALA A 11 -1.49 10.19 -34.72
C ALA A 11 -0.24 10.40 -33.84
N MET A 12 0.63 11.34 -34.22
CA MET A 12 1.82 11.70 -33.43
C MET A 12 1.45 12.42 -32.13
N LEU A 13 0.39 13.24 -32.12
CA LEU A 13 -0.16 13.87 -30.92
C LEU A 13 -0.83 12.84 -29.99
N LEU A 14 -1.57 11.86 -30.53
CA LEU A 14 -2.15 10.75 -29.77
C LEU A 14 -1.08 9.83 -29.16
N LEU A 15 0.02 9.58 -29.87
CA LEU A 15 1.19 8.85 -29.35
C LEU A 15 1.95 9.65 -28.27
N LEU A 16 2.01 10.98 -28.37
CA LEU A 16 2.61 11.85 -27.35
C LEU A 16 1.74 11.97 -26.09
N ILE A 17 0.42 11.82 -26.19
CA ILE A 17 -0.49 11.82 -25.03
C ILE A 17 -0.41 10.46 -24.29
N GLY A 18 -0.17 9.36 -25.00
CA GLY A 18 0.00 8.03 -24.41
C GLY A 18 1.28 7.83 -23.58
N SER A 19 2.25 8.74 -23.65
CA SER A 19 3.50 8.67 -22.87
C SER A 19 3.46 9.47 -21.57
N LEU A 20 2.44 10.30 -21.37
CA LEU A 20 2.19 10.97 -20.10
C LEU A 20 1.57 9.94 -19.16
N GLY A 21 2.41 9.39 -18.26
CA GLY A 21 1.99 8.41 -17.25
C GLY A 21 0.65 8.80 -16.64
N ALA A 22 -0.25 7.82 -16.50
CA ALA A 22 -1.62 8.07 -16.09
C ALA A 22 -1.64 8.89 -14.79
N ARG A 23 -2.25 10.08 -14.82
CA ARG A 23 -2.50 10.93 -13.66
C ARG A 23 -3.97 11.25 -13.69
N ALA A 24 -4.76 10.41 -13.04
CA ALA A 24 -6.21 10.45 -13.21
C ALA A 24 -6.94 10.36 -11.89
N GLY A 25 -8.06 11.08 -11.82
CA GLY A 25 -9.04 10.97 -10.76
C GLY A 25 -10.38 10.56 -11.33
N GLY A 26 -11.24 9.97 -10.51
CA GLY A 26 -12.61 9.70 -10.89
C GLY A 26 -13.50 9.38 -9.71
N ARG A 27 -14.79 9.31 -9.99
CA ARG A 27 -15.83 8.87 -9.07
C ARG A 27 -16.66 7.80 -9.75
N LEU A 28 -16.88 6.69 -9.06
CA LEU A 28 -17.61 5.55 -9.58
C LEU A 28 -18.49 4.93 -8.49
N PRO A 29 -19.70 4.45 -8.82
CA PRO A 29 -20.49 3.70 -7.87
C PRO A 29 -19.84 2.35 -7.55
N CYS A 30 -20.10 1.82 -6.36
CA CYS A 30 -19.52 0.57 -5.87
C CYS A 30 -19.69 -0.61 -6.85
N GLN A 31 -20.84 -0.69 -7.54
CA GLN A 31 -21.11 -1.75 -8.52
C GLN A 31 -20.29 -1.62 -9.82
N GLU A 32 -19.78 -0.43 -10.12
CA GLU A 32 -18.96 -0.13 -11.30
C GLU A 32 -17.48 0.11 -10.95
N ALA A 33 -17.05 -0.25 -9.75
CA ALA A 33 -15.68 -0.03 -9.30
C ALA A 33 -14.67 -0.61 -10.29
N ARG A 34 -13.86 0.27 -10.88
CA ARG A 34 -12.80 -0.05 -11.85
C ARG A 34 -11.60 0.84 -11.61
N VAL A 35 -10.43 0.36 -12.02
CA VAL A 35 -9.17 1.11 -11.91
C VAL A 35 -8.84 1.84 -13.21
N PHE A 36 -7.87 2.72 -13.16
CA PHE A 36 -7.22 3.24 -14.35
C PHE A 36 -6.17 2.21 -14.80
N GLY A 37 -6.48 1.44 -15.85
CA GLY A 37 -5.67 0.28 -16.26
C GLY A 37 -4.21 0.60 -16.61
N GLU A 38 -3.90 1.84 -17.02
CA GLU A 38 -2.54 2.29 -17.31
C GLU A 38 -1.79 2.88 -16.10
N ALA A 39 -2.46 3.07 -14.96
CA ALA A 39 -1.81 3.53 -13.74
C ALA A 39 -1.06 2.37 -13.07
N ALA A 40 0.22 2.59 -12.74
CA ALA A 40 1.05 1.62 -12.03
C ALA A 40 0.52 1.36 -10.62
N VAL A 41 -0.01 2.40 -9.98
CA VAL A 41 -0.66 2.31 -8.66
C VAL A 41 -2.03 2.97 -8.74
N ASN A 42 -3.06 2.24 -8.31
CA ASN A 42 -4.40 2.77 -8.14
C ASN A 42 -4.72 2.92 -6.66
N ALA A 43 -5.48 3.95 -6.31
CA ALA A 43 -6.02 4.15 -4.98
C ALA A 43 -7.55 4.24 -5.03
N PHE A 44 -8.23 3.47 -4.18
CA PHE A 44 -9.66 3.59 -3.96
C PHE A 44 -9.95 4.24 -2.62
N VAL A 45 -10.84 5.21 -2.64
CA VAL A 45 -11.37 5.85 -1.44
C VAL A 45 -12.84 5.48 -1.33
N LEU A 46 -13.17 4.62 -0.38
CA LEU A 46 -14.53 4.11 -0.21
C LEU A 46 -15.28 4.93 0.85
N PRO A 47 -16.62 4.81 0.89
CA PRO A 47 -17.43 5.56 1.84
C PRO A 47 -17.08 5.25 3.29
N TYR A 48 -17.10 6.26 4.14
CA TYR A 48 -16.97 6.09 5.59
C TYR A 48 -18.35 5.77 6.14
N ARG A 49 -18.49 4.63 6.81
CA ARG A 49 -19.77 4.20 7.36
C ARG A 49 -20.10 4.98 8.62
N ASP A 50 -21.24 5.67 8.65
CA ASP A 50 -21.76 6.21 9.90
C ASP A 50 -22.43 5.08 10.69
N ALA A 51 -21.77 4.60 11.75
CA ALA A 51 -22.29 3.50 12.58
C ALA A 51 -23.43 3.95 13.51
N ARG A 52 -23.78 5.24 13.50
CA ARG A 52 -24.87 5.81 14.32
C ARG A 52 -26.23 5.75 13.62
N SER A 53 -26.24 5.49 12.32
CA SER A 53 -27.46 5.49 11.50
C SER A 53 -27.38 4.41 10.43
N ASP A 54 -28.47 3.66 10.26
CA ASP A 54 -28.61 2.68 9.16
C ASP A 54 -28.72 3.35 7.79
N THR A 55 -28.96 4.68 7.76
CA THR A 55 -29.00 5.49 6.55
C THR A 55 -27.87 6.52 6.57
N GLN A 56 -27.18 6.71 5.45
CA GLN A 56 -26.25 7.83 5.26
C GLN A 56 -26.99 8.99 4.60
N PRO A 57 -27.40 10.03 5.34
CA PRO A 57 -28.03 11.18 4.72
C PRO A 57 -27.06 11.84 3.74
N HIS A 58 -27.50 12.09 2.51
CA HIS A 58 -26.74 12.83 1.51
C HIS A 58 -26.29 14.17 2.09
N GLY A 59 -25.01 14.50 1.91
CA GLY A 59 -24.42 15.75 2.39
C GLY A 59 -23.86 15.73 3.81
N SER A 60 -23.99 14.63 4.54
CA SER A 60 -23.29 14.39 5.81
C SER A 60 -21.76 14.37 5.66
N ALA A 61 -21.03 14.55 6.75
CA ALA A 61 -19.57 14.41 6.76
C ALA A 61 -19.09 13.02 6.30
N SER A 62 -19.79 11.94 6.63
CA SER A 62 -19.47 10.58 6.13
C SER A 62 -19.55 10.47 4.61
N TRP A 63 -20.49 11.18 4.00
CA TRP A 63 -20.65 11.27 2.54
C TRP A 63 -19.57 12.15 1.88
N ARG A 64 -19.15 13.23 2.55
CA ARG A 64 -18.23 14.23 1.99
C ARG A 64 -16.76 13.96 2.23
N LEU A 65 -16.43 13.24 3.29
CA LEU A 65 -15.06 12.90 3.66
C LEU A 65 -14.32 12.11 2.55
N PRO A 66 -14.93 11.11 1.87
CA PRO A 66 -14.29 10.40 0.76
C PRO A 66 -13.82 11.32 -0.37
N ALA A 67 -14.63 12.31 -0.77
CA ALA A 67 -14.23 13.27 -1.82
C ALA A 67 -12.98 14.08 -1.41
N LEU A 68 -12.91 14.54 -0.17
CA LEU A 68 -11.73 15.25 0.35
C LEU A 68 -10.50 14.35 0.41
N ILE A 69 -10.66 13.12 0.90
CA ILE A 69 -9.59 12.13 0.93
C ILE A 69 -9.11 11.85 -0.50
N GLN A 70 -10.01 11.67 -1.46
CA GLN A 70 -9.68 11.38 -2.84
C GLN A 70 -8.83 12.48 -3.48
N GLN A 71 -9.16 13.75 -3.26
CA GLN A 71 -8.37 14.86 -3.77
C GLN A 71 -6.99 14.96 -3.11
N GLU A 72 -6.94 14.83 -1.77
CA GLU A 72 -5.69 14.87 -0.99
C GLU A 72 -4.75 13.73 -1.39
N VAL A 73 -5.30 12.52 -1.52
CA VAL A 73 -4.57 11.34 -1.99
C VAL A 73 -4.10 11.57 -3.41
N LEU A 74 -4.98 11.96 -4.35
CA LEU A 74 -4.59 12.20 -5.73
C LEU A 74 -3.43 13.18 -5.82
N MET A 75 -3.53 14.35 -5.18
CA MET A 75 -2.46 15.35 -5.15
C MET A 75 -1.15 14.78 -4.60
N SER A 76 -1.21 14.07 -3.47
CA SER A 76 -0.02 13.49 -2.85
C SER A 76 0.66 12.46 -3.75
N LEU A 77 -0.14 11.67 -4.46
CA LEU A 77 0.34 10.57 -5.29
C LEU A 77 0.92 11.03 -6.64
N LEU A 78 0.64 12.25 -7.11
CA LEU A 78 1.15 12.75 -8.40
C LEU A 78 2.68 12.69 -8.53
N LYS A 79 3.41 12.80 -7.40
CA LYS A 79 4.87 12.67 -7.35
C LYS A 79 5.40 11.28 -7.72
N TYR A 80 4.54 10.25 -7.74
CA TYR A 80 4.88 8.88 -8.15
C TYR A 80 4.71 8.64 -9.66
N GLY A 81 4.18 9.62 -10.39
CA GLY A 81 4.18 9.67 -11.85
C GLY A 81 3.03 8.94 -12.54
N SER A 82 2.78 7.66 -12.19
CA SER A 82 1.74 6.81 -12.82
C SER A 82 0.74 6.34 -11.76
N VAL A 83 -0.31 7.13 -11.55
CA VAL A 83 -1.29 6.97 -10.47
C VAL A 83 -2.72 7.25 -10.92
N GLY A 84 -3.66 6.47 -10.39
CA GLY A 84 -5.09 6.66 -10.57
C GLY A 84 -5.80 6.65 -9.22
N VAL A 85 -6.72 7.59 -8.97
CA VAL A 85 -7.46 7.64 -7.71
C VAL A 85 -8.96 7.70 -7.96
N VAL A 86 -9.70 6.72 -7.46
CA VAL A 86 -11.15 6.63 -7.60
C VAL A 86 -11.82 6.80 -6.24
N GLU A 87 -12.72 7.75 -6.14
CA GLU A 87 -13.73 7.79 -5.09
C GLU A 87 -14.82 6.78 -5.45
N VAL A 88 -15.02 5.78 -4.59
CA VAL A 88 -16.09 4.81 -4.75
C VAL A 88 -17.30 5.32 -3.96
N THR A 89 -18.43 5.51 -4.62
CA THR A 89 -19.68 5.95 -3.98
C THR A 89 -20.61 4.79 -3.67
N GLN A 90 -21.46 4.99 -2.68
CA GLN A 90 -22.55 4.09 -2.37
C GLN A 90 -23.82 4.57 -3.10
N ASN A 91 -24.39 3.72 -3.94
CA ASN A 91 -25.69 3.97 -4.56
C ASN A 91 -26.79 3.33 -3.71
N GLY A 92 -27.69 4.15 -3.17
CA GLY A 92 -28.81 3.70 -2.34
C GLY A 92 -28.39 3.13 -0.97
N THR A 93 -29.16 2.16 -0.46
CA THR A 93 -28.98 1.60 0.90
C THR A 93 -27.97 0.46 0.98
N ALA A 94 -27.51 -0.06 -0.16
CA ALA A 94 -26.59 -1.19 -0.20
C ALA A 94 -25.19 -0.77 0.27
N VAL A 95 -24.70 -1.45 1.31
CA VAL A 95 -23.39 -1.20 1.88
C VAL A 95 -22.28 -1.57 0.89
N CYS A 96 -21.37 -0.64 0.59
CA CYS A 96 -20.23 -0.94 -0.28
C CYS A 96 -19.25 -1.91 0.40
N ASP A 97 -19.16 -3.13 -0.12
CA ASP A 97 -18.27 -4.18 0.40
C ASP A 97 -16.87 -4.09 -0.25
N VAL A 98 -15.85 -4.00 0.60
CA VAL A 98 -14.45 -3.85 0.17
C VAL A 98 -13.97 -5.06 -0.65
N ARG A 99 -14.43 -6.27 -0.33
CA ARG A 99 -14.03 -7.49 -1.05
C ARG A 99 -14.66 -7.50 -2.44
N GLU A 100 -15.91 -7.06 -2.56
CA GLU A 100 -16.57 -6.91 -3.86
C GLU A 100 -15.85 -5.89 -4.74
N VAL A 101 -15.51 -4.73 -4.18
CA VAL A 101 -14.74 -3.68 -4.89
C VAL A 101 -13.38 -4.23 -5.37
N ILE A 102 -12.66 -4.96 -4.53
CA ILE A 102 -11.38 -5.60 -4.90
C ILE A 102 -11.60 -6.65 -5.99
N ALA A 103 -12.62 -7.50 -5.87
CA ALA A 103 -12.94 -8.51 -6.86
C ALA A 103 -13.25 -7.87 -8.22
N ARG A 104 -14.04 -6.79 -8.27
CA ARG A 104 -14.33 -6.06 -9.51
C ARG A 104 -13.07 -5.45 -10.12
N ALA A 105 -12.24 -4.80 -9.32
CA ALA A 105 -10.99 -4.20 -9.78
C ALA A 105 -9.98 -5.23 -10.30
N THR A 106 -9.93 -6.43 -9.73
CA THR A 106 -8.92 -7.46 -10.06
C THR A 106 -9.43 -8.47 -11.10
N GLN A 107 -10.70 -8.87 -11.05
CA GLN A 107 -11.31 -9.90 -11.88
C GLN A 107 -12.20 -9.34 -13.00
N GLY A 108 -12.46 -8.03 -13.02
CA GLY A 108 -13.27 -7.39 -14.05
C GLY A 108 -12.73 -7.54 -15.48
N THR A 109 -13.59 -7.26 -16.45
CA THR A 109 -13.26 -7.33 -17.89
C THR A 109 -12.88 -5.94 -18.45
N GLY A 110 -12.14 -5.93 -19.55
CA GLY A 110 -11.77 -4.70 -20.26
C GLY A 110 -10.61 -3.89 -19.65
N SER A 111 -10.53 -2.61 -20.02
CA SER A 111 -9.46 -1.68 -19.63
C SER A 111 -9.54 -1.17 -18.18
N GLY A 112 -10.65 -1.47 -17.48
CA GLY A 112 -10.89 -1.09 -16.10
C GLY A 112 -10.34 -2.06 -15.05
N ARG A 113 -9.58 -3.09 -15.46
CA ARG A 113 -8.99 -4.09 -14.57
C ARG A 113 -7.57 -3.74 -14.17
N LEU A 114 -7.19 -4.08 -12.94
CA LEU A 114 -5.82 -3.98 -12.46
C LEU A 114 -4.94 -4.93 -13.27
N LYS A 115 -3.85 -4.46 -13.86
CA LYS A 115 -2.94 -5.32 -14.64
C LYS A 115 -2.00 -6.12 -13.71
N PRO A 116 -1.51 -7.30 -14.12
CA PRO A 116 -0.52 -8.06 -13.36
C PRO A 116 0.69 -7.19 -12.96
N GLY A 117 1.15 -7.32 -11.72
CA GLY A 117 2.24 -6.54 -11.15
C GLY A 117 1.90 -5.10 -10.73
N HIS A 118 0.77 -4.54 -11.15
CA HIS A 118 0.30 -3.22 -10.72
C HIS A 118 -0.24 -3.26 -9.29
N GLY A 119 -0.15 -2.13 -8.59
CA GLY A 119 -0.59 -1.98 -7.20
C GLY A 119 -1.99 -1.38 -7.08
N LEU A 120 -2.71 -1.80 -6.05
CA LEU A 120 -3.95 -1.18 -5.58
C LEU A 120 -3.83 -0.91 -4.08
N VAL A 121 -4.21 0.28 -3.64
CA VAL A 121 -4.42 0.64 -2.24
C VAL A 121 -5.86 1.10 -2.05
N LEU A 122 -6.48 0.76 -0.93
CA LEU A 122 -7.84 1.10 -0.59
C LEU A 122 -7.84 1.73 0.81
N ILE A 123 -8.62 2.79 0.99
CA ILE A 123 -8.92 3.36 2.29
C ILE A 123 -10.42 3.51 2.46
N TRP A 124 -10.89 3.13 3.65
CA TRP A 124 -12.28 3.27 4.06
C TRP A 124 -12.30 3.48 5.57
N GLY A 125 -13.48 3.71 6.13
CA GLY A 125 -13.57 3.86 7.57
C GLY A 125 -14.97 3.77 8.12
N ARG A 126 -15.06 4.04 9.41
CA ARG A 126 -16.31 4.22 10.13
C ARG A 126 -16.25 5.43 11.04
N ILE A 127 -17.39 6.08 11.22
CA ILE A 127 -17.61 7.12 12.21
C ILE A 127 -18.58 6.53 13.24
N TYR A 128 -18.25 6.57 14.52
CA TYR A 128 -19.08 5.97 15.58
C TYR A 128 -19.02 6.78 16.87
N GLU A 129 -19.98 6.53 17.78
CA GLU A 129 -20.01 7.11 19.12
C GLU A 129 -19.54 6.09 20.15
N ASP A 130 -18.72 6.55 21.08
CA ASP A 130 -18.40 5.83 22.31
C ASP A 130 -18.57 6.81 23.49
N GLY A 131 -19.65 6.61 24.25
CA GLY A 131 -20.15 7.58 25.21
C GLY A 131 -20.49 8.94 24.55
N PRO A 132 -20.02 10.08 25.09
CA PRO A 132 -20.29 11.40 24.54
C PRO A 132 -19.31 11.80 23.41
N GLN A 133 -18.43 10.90 22.99
CA GLN A 133 -17.34 11.20 22.07
C GLN A 133 -17.58 10.55 20.71
N LEU A 134 -17.23 11.28 19.66
CA LEU A 134 -17.25 10.79 18.29
C LEU A 134 -15.86 10.32 17.89
N TYR A 135 -15.80 9.22 17.17
CA TYR A 135 -14.56 8.62 16.68
C TYR A 135 -14.64 8.37 15.18
N VAL A 136 -13.52 8.57 14.50
CA VAL A 136 -13.27 8.08 13.15
C VAL A 136 -12.23 6.96 13.24
N GLN A 137 -12.50 5.83 12.58
CA GLN A 137 -11.52 4.77 12.43
C GLN A 137 -11.36 4.45 10.96
N SER A 138 -10.12 4.55 10.49
CA SER A 138 -9.75 4.23 9.11
C SER A 138 -9.19 2.82 9.03
N TYR A 139 -9.39 2.19 7.89
CA TYR A 139 -8.80 0.92 7.52
C TYR A 139 -8.12 1.10 6.18
N LEU A 140 -6.98 0.45 6.03
CA LEU A 140 -6.23 0.45 4.80
C LEU A 140 -6.00 -0.99 4.35
N ARG A 141 -6.12 -1.22 3.04
CA ARG A 141 -5.71 -2.47 2.41
C ARG A 141 -4.92 -2.16 1.15
N PHE A 142 -3.92 -2.95 0.85
CA PHE A 142 -3.22 -2.91 -0.42
C PHE A 142 -3.09 -4.30 -1.00
N LEU A 143 -2.70 -4.39 -2.26
CA LEU A 143 -2.34 -5.63 -2.93
C LEU A 143 -1.62 -5.32 -4.24
N ARG A 144 -0.90 -6.32 -4.75
CA ARG A 144 -0.42 -6.36 -6.13
C ARG A 144 -1.08 -7.52 -6.84
N ARG A 145 -1.52 -7.31 -8.07
CA ARG A 145 -2.16 -8.39 -8.83
C ARG A 145 -1.11 -9.42 -9.28
N ASP A 146 -1.41 -10.70 -9.07
CA ASP A 146 -0.63 -11.85 -9.53
C ASP A 146 0.84 -11.84 -9.04
N GLU A 147 1.15 -11.04 -8.01
CA GLU A 147 2.48 -10.94 -7.41
C GLU A 147 2.37 -10.89 -5.88
N ALA A 148 3.14 -11.74 -5.22
CA ALA A 148 3.26 -11.74 -3.77
C ALA A 148 4.26 -10.66 -3.31
N ASP A 149 3.96 -10.02 -2.19
CA ASP A 149 4.93 -9.23 -1.42
C ASP A 149 5.81 -10.18 -0.60
N ALA A 150 6.67 -10.90 -1.30
CA ALA A 150 7.59 -11.88 -0.77
C ALA A 150 9.05 -11.45 -0.94
N ILE A 151 9.93 -12.07 -0.16
CA ILE A 151 11.37 -12.12 -0.38
C ILE A 151 11.86 -13.56 -0.41
N THR A 152 12.96 -13.78 -1.12
CA THR A 152 13.78 -14.98 -1.02
C THR A 152 15.15 -14.55 -0.49
N VAL A 153 15.56 -15.16 0.60
CA VAL A 153 16.86 -14.97 1.25
C VAL A 153 17.78 -16.11 0.81
N ALA A 154 18.92 -15.77 0.22
CA ALA A 154 19.92 -16.73 -0.20
C ALA A 154 21.05 -16.77 0.82
N LEU A 155 21.03 -17.75 1.72
CA LEU A 155 22.12 -17.93 2.68
C LEU A 155 23.32 -18.58 2.00
N PRO A 156 24.52 -17.94 2.02
CA PRO A 156 25.72 -18.55 1.47
C PRO A 156 26.05 -19.84 2.20
N ALA A 157 26.28 -20.90 1.43
CA ALA A 157 26.74 -22.17 1.94
C ALA A 157 28.27 -22.26 1.88
N ARG A 158 28.87 -23.07 2.76
CA ARG A 158 30.30 -23.40 2.65
C ARG A 158 30.58 -24.25 1.41
N THR A 159 29.65 -25.15 1.08
CA THR A 159 29.71 -26.04 -0.08
C THR A 159 28.36 -26.07 -0.80
N GLY A 160 28.42 -26.15 -2.14
CA GLY A 160 27.22 -26.25 -2.98
C GLY A 160 26.47 -24.92 -3.19
N PRO A 161 25.24 -24.97 -3.73
CA PRO A 161 24.43 -23.79 -3.99
C PRO A 161 23.96 -23.11 -2.69
N PRO A 162 23.59 -21.82 -2.72
CA PRO A 162 23.04 -21.14 -1.54
C PRO A 162 21.72 -21.79 -1.09
N LEU A 163 21.46 -21.73 0.22
CA LEU A 163 20.17 -22.14 0.79
C LEU A 163 19.14 -21.03 0.57
N LEU A 164 18.05 -21.33 -0.14
CA LEU A 164 16.99 -20.37 -0.41
C LEU A 164 15.87 -20.50 0.63
N LEU A 165 15.55 -19.41 1.32
CA LEU A 165 14.49 -19.33 2.32
C LEU A 165 13.49 -18.25 1.94
N ASP A 166 12.20 -18.51 2.11
CA ASP A 166 11.14 -17.63 1.61
C ASP A 166 10.41 -16.95 2.77
N ALA A 167 10.11 -15.67 2.63
CA ALA A 167 9.30 -14.93 3.60
C ALA A 167 8.35 -13.96 2.89
N THR A 168 7.25 -13.59 3.56
CA THR A 168 6.22 -12.70 3.00
C THR A 168 5.88 -11.60 4.00
N LEU A 169 5.25 -10.52 3.53
CA LEU A 169 4.61 -9.56 4.42
C LEU A 169 3.55 -10.27 5.30
N PRO A 170 3.38 -9.84 6.56
CA PRO A 170 2.46 -10.49 7.49
C PRO A 170 1.00 -10.20 7.17
N ALA A 171 0.73 -9.04 6.57
CA ALA A 171 -0.59 -8.57 6.24
C ALA A 171 -0.49 -7.62 5.05
N GLN A 172 -1.58 -7.51 4.31
CA GLN A 172 -1.78 -6.45 3.32
C GLN A 172 -2.96 -5.56 3.71
N ALA A 173 -3.42 -5.63 4.96
CA ALA A 173 -4.46 -4.79 5.52
C ALA A 173 -4.10 -4.40 6.95
N VAL A 174 -4.49 -3.20 7.35
CA VAL A 174 -4.25 -2.66 8.68
C VAL A 174 -5.47 -1.86 9.13
N ALA A 175 -5.86 -2.07 10.38
CA ALA A 175 -6.83 -1.22 11.06
C ALA A 175 -6.06 -0.12 11.81
N MET A 176 -6.41 1.13 11.56
CA MET A 176 -5.77 2.26 12.20
C MET A 176 -6.45 2.53 13.55
N PRO A 177 -5.75 3.11 14.54
CA PRO A 177 -6.35 3.41 15.82
C PRO A 177 -7.51 4.41 15.64
N PRO A 178 -8.61 4.26 16.40
CA PRO A 178 -9.71 5.20 16.34
C PRO A 178 -9.26 6.57 16.86
N ARG A 179 -9.66 7.63 16.17
CA ARG A 179 -9.31 9.02 16.51
C ARG A 179 -10.55 9.77 16.92
N ARG A 180 -10.46 10.47 18.04
CA ARG A 180 -11.54 11.35 18.48
C ARG A 180 -11.72 12.50 17.50
N ILE A 181 -12.94 12.73 17.07
CA ILE A 181 -13.34 13.87 16.26
C ILE A 181 -14.35 14.72 17.04
N SER A 182 -14.25 16.03 16.92
CA SER A 182 -15.23 16.95 17.50
C SER A 182 -16.31 17.31 16.48
N GLN A 183 -17.45 17.80 16.96
CA GLN A 183 -18.48 18.37 16.10
C GLN A 183 -17.98 19.58 15.28
N LYS A 184 -16.97 20.30 15.79
CA LYS A 184 -16.31 21.37 15.04
C LYS A 184 -15.57 20.80 13.82
N ASP A 185 -14.89 19.67 13.98
CA ASP A 185 -14.15 19.03 12.90
C ASP A 185 -15.08 18.52 11.80
N ILE A 186 -16.23 17.95 12.18
CA ILE A 186 -17.29 17.53 11.25
C ILE A 186 -17.77 18.72 10.39
N ARG A 187 -18.09 19.85 11.02
CA ARG A 187 -18.53 21.06 10.29
C ARG A 187 -17.44 21.59 9.36
N GLU A 188 -16.18 21.50 9.78
CA GLU A 188 -15.06 21.95 8.96
C GLU A 188 -14.84 21.02 7.75
N ILE A 189 -14.93 19.69 7.94
CA ILE A 189 -14.92 18.71 6.84
C ILE A 189 -16.02 19.06 5.83
N GLU A 190 -17.24 19.31 6.28
CA GLU A 190 -18.34 19.68 5.38
C GLU A 190 -18.09 21.00 4.65
N ALA A 191 -17.49 21.98 5.32
CA ALA A 191 -17.17 23.28 4.74
C ALA A 191 -16.06 23.19 3.70
N GLN A 192 -15.00 22.44 3.98
CA GLN A 192 -13.90 22.24 3.04
C GLN A 192 -14.35 21.42 1.83
N ALA A 193 -15.16 20.38 2.03
CA ALA A 193 -15.70 19.58 0.93
C ALA A 193 -16.52 20.41 -0.07
N ARG A 194 -17.31 21.39 0.40
CA ARG A 194 -18.05 22.30 -0.50
C ARG A 194 -17.11 23.16 -1.35
N LYS A 195 -15.99 23.61 -0.78
CA LYS A 195 -14.99 24.43 -1.48
C LYS A 195 -14.19 23.61 -2.48
N ALA A 196 -13.92 22.35 -2.16
CA ALA A 196 -13.09 21.47 -2.97
C ALA A 196 -13.81 20.96 -4.24
N LEU A 197 -15.13 21.17 -4.35
CA LEU A 197 -15.94 20.84 -5.53
C LEU A 197 -16.19 22.06 -6.45
N VAL A 198 -15.25 23.00 -6.48
CA VAL A 198 -15.32 24.22 -7.30
C VAL A 198 -14.13 24.28 -8.25
N LEU A 199 -14.41 24.59 -9.53
CA LEU A 199 -13.39 24.88 -10.52
C LEU A 199 -13.13 26.38 -10.58
N HIS A 200 -11.87 26.73 -10.76
CA HIS A 200 -11.40 28.09 -10.98
C HIS A 200 -10.68 28.18 -12.32
N ASP A 201 -10.73 29.35 -12.97
CA ASP A 201 -9.99 29.61 -14.21
C ASP A 201 -8.47 29.76 -13.98
N ARG A 202 -8.07 30.15 -12.77
CA ARG A 202 -6.67 30.27 -12.31
C ARG A 202 -6.50 29.76 -10.87
N PRO A 203 -5.29 29.40 -10.41
CA PRO A 203 -5.04 28.85 -9.08
C PRO A 203 -5.05 29.95 -8.00
N ASP A 204 -6.19 30.61 -7.84
CA ASP A 204 -6.43 31.74 -6.92
C ASP A 204 -7.81 31.53 -6.27
N PRO A 205 -7.92 31.57 -4.93
CA PRO A 205 -9.21 31.39 -4.26
C PRO A 205 -10.27 32.44 -4.64
N ASN A 206 -9.87 33.60 -5.16
CA ASN A 206 -10.77 34.67 -5.60
C ASN A 206 -11.09 34.63 -7.09
N ALA A 207 -10.54 33.66 -7.83
CA ALA A 207 -10.85 33.41 -9.23
C ALA A 207 -12.31 33.00 -9.42
N ASN A 208 -12.86 33.26 -10.61
CA ASN A 208 -14.29 33.05 -10.89
C ASN A 208 -14.68 31.58 -10.62
N PRO A 209 -15.48 31.30 -9.58
CA PRO A 209 -15.84 29.94 -9.23
C PRO A 209 -16.85 29.45 -10.25
N GLN A 210 -16.58 28.29 -10.82
CA GLN A 210 -17.54 27.56 -11.60
C GLN A 210 -17.87 26.26 -10.90
N PRO A 211 -19.16 25.88 -10.80
CA PRO A 211 -19.49 24.60 -10.21
C PRO A 211 -18.80 23.49 -10.99
N PHE A 212 -18.17 22.58 -10.24
CA PHE A 212 -17.81 21.28 -10.78
C PHE A 212 -19.12 20.51 -10.93
N VAL A 213 -19.82 20.76 -12.04
CA VAL A 213 -21.16 20.19 -12.30
C VAL A 213 -20.97 18.71 -12.60
N THR A 214 -20.99 17.90 -11.55
CA THR A 214 -21.24 16.48 -11.62
C THR A 214 -22.35 16.19 -10.63
N ASP A 215 -23.44 15.63 -11.15
CA ASP A 215 -24.40 14.93 -10.31
C ASP A 215 -23.61 13.92 -9.45
N PRO A 216 -23.73 13.94 -8.11
CA PRO A 216 -23.00 13.04 -7.21
C PRO A 216 -23.13 11.56 -7.59
N GLU A 217 -24.25 11.19 -8.21
CA GLU A 217 -24.58 9.83 -8.64
C GLU A 217 -24.04 9.50 -10.03
N THR A 218 -23.59 10.49 -10.80
CA THR A 218 -23.10 10.27 -12.16
C THR A 218 -21.61 9.90 -12.15
N PRO A 219 -21.23 8.72 -12.67
CA PRO A 219 -19.83 8.33 -12.86
C PRO A 219 -19.06 9.38 -13.68
N PHE A 220 -17.86 9.76 -13.24
CA PHE A 220 -16.99 10.63 -14.03
C PHE A 220 -15.51 10.35 -13.81
N SER A 221 -14.70 10.74 -14.79
CA SER A 221 -13.23 10.65 -14.74
C SER A 221 -12.61 11.92 -15.28
N TYR A 222 -11.44 12.28 -14.76
CA TYR A 222 -10.68 13.44 -15.18
C TYR A 222 -9.18 13.15 -15.16
N GLY A 223 -8.44 13.83 -16.03
CA GLY A 223 -6.99 13.85 -16.02
C GLY A 223 -6.46 15.02 -15.18
N VAL A 224 -5.29 14.86 -14.58
CA VAL A 224 -4.54 15.95 -13.95
C VAL A 224 -3.36 16.31 -14.85
N THR A 225 -3.36 17.54 -15.36
CA THR A 225 -2.33 17.99 -16.32
C THR A 225 -1.30 18.92 -15.71
N LYS A 226 -1.65 19.67 -14.65
CA LYS A 226 -0.74 20.61 -13.98
C LYS A 226 -1.00 20.66 -12.46
N THR A 227 0.04 21.04 -11.71
CA THR A 227 -0.04 21.35 -10.29
C THR A 227 0.61 22.70 -10.01
N ASN A 228 0.09 23.44 -9.03
CA ASN A 228 0.69 24.68 -8.53
C ASN A 228 0.42 24.80 -7.03
N GLY A 229 1.40 24.42 -6.20
CA GLY A 229 1.23 24.31 -4.76
C GLY A 229 0.03 23.41 -4.42
N ASP A 230 -0.96 23.98 -3.75
CA ASP A 230 -2.20 23.32 -3.31
C ASP A 230 -3.25 23.13 -4.41
N TRP A 231 -2.95 23.52 -5.66
CA TRP A 231 -3.89 23.51 -6.76
C TRP A 231 -3.58 22.44 -7.80
N MET A 232 -4.61 21.75 -8.27
CA MET A 232 -4.54 20.81 -9.41
C MET A 232 -5.35 21.36 -10.57
N TYR A 233 -4.78 21.39 -11.77
CA TYR A 233 -5.55 21.61 -12.98
C TYR A 233 -6.08 20.28 -13.50
N ILE A 234 -7.40 20.15 -13.50
CA ILE A 234 -8.09 18.94 -13.94
C ILE A 234 -8.78 19.18 -15.28
N THR A 235 -8.84 18.14 -16.11
CA THR A 235 -9.48 18.16 -17.43
C THR A 235 -10.44 16.99 -17.58
N THR A 236 -11.68 17.28 -17.94
CA THR A 236 -12.72 16.33 -18.35
C THR A 236 -12.99 16.49 -19.86
N LEU A 237 -13.92 15.71 -20.41
CA LEU A 237 -14.33 15.78 -21.82
C LEU A 237 -14.91 17.17 -22.17
N GLY A 238 -14.04 18.10 -22.56
CA GLY A 238 -14.40 19.44 -23.05
C GLY A 238 -14.32 20.57 -22.01
N ARG A 239 -13.94 20.29 -20.76
CA ARG A 239 -13.80 21.32 -19.72
C ARG A 239 -12.56 21.10 -18.86
N GLY A 240 -11.96 22.18 -18.39
CA GLY A 240 -10.87 22.12 -17.43
C GLY A 240 -10.90 23.29 -16.46
N GLY A 241 -10.24 23.13 -15.33
CA GLY A 241 -10.16 24.16 -14.31
C GLY A 241 -9.24 23.76 -13.18
N TRP A 242 -8.84 24.76 -12.40
CA TRP A 242 -8.06 24.61 -11.19
C TRP A 242 -8.99 24.25 -10.02
N VAL A 243 -8.66 23.17 -9.32
CA VAL A 243 -9.28 22.78 -8.07
C VAL A 243 -8.27 22.94 -6.96
N ARG A 244 -8.68 23.59 -5.87
CA ARG A 244 -7.87 23.69 -4.67
C ARG A 244 -8.05 22.43 -3.84
N VAL A 245 -6.96 21.70 -3.64
CA VAL A 245 -6.96 20.44 -2.88
C VAL A 245 -6.71 20.68 -1.40
N ARG A 246 -5.76 21.56 -1.10
CA ARG A 246 -5.31 21.83 0.27
C ARG A 246 -5.60 23.28 0.65
N ASN A 247 -5.91 23.47 1.93
CA ASN A 247 -6.18 24.78 2.50
C ASN A 247 -5.32 25.03 3.75
N GLU A 248 -4.01 24.84 3.61
CA GLU A 248 -3.06 24.96 4.72
C GLU A 248 -3.03 26.37 5.32
N ALA A 249 -3.35 27.40 4.53
CA ALA A 249 -3.44 28.79 4.98
C ALA A 249 -4.43 29.01 6.15
N SER A 250 -5.38 28.11 6.35
CA SER A 250 -6.34 28.16 7.46
C SER A 250 -5.87 27.43 8.73
N GLY A 251 -4.68 26.84 8.73
CA GLY A 251 -4.18 25.97 9.80
C GLY A 251 -4.91 24.63 9.91
N TRP A 252 -5.88 24.37 9.02
CA TRP A 252 -6.60 23.12 8.86
C TRP A 252 -5.95 22.28 7.77
N SER A 253 -5.70 21.00 8.06
CA SER A 253 -5.22 20.02 7.08
C SER A 253 -5.90 18.70 7.36
N LEU A 254 -6.42 18.06 6.32
CA LEU A 254 -7.04 16.74 6.44
C LEU A 254 -6.07 15.72 7.07
N ARG A 255 -4.77 15.82 6.77
CA ARG A 255 -3.72 14.95 7.34
C ARG A 255 -3.56 15.09 8.85
N ARG A 256 -3.86 16.26 9.42
CA ARG A 256 -3.89 16.45 10.87
C ARG A 256 -4.97 15.58 11.51
N PHE A 257 -6.11 15.43 10.84
CA PHE A 257 -7.26 14.63 11.30
C PHE A 257 -7.14 13.16 10.90
N LEU A 258 -6.51 12.89 9.77
CA LEU A 258 -6.31 11.55 9.21
C LEU A 258 -4.81 11.35 8.86
N PRO A 259 -3.94 11.11 9.86
CA PRO A 259 -2.53 10.82 9.63
C PRO A 259 -2.33 9.55 8.81
N GLU A 260 -3.34 8.69 8.74
CA GLU A 260 -3.38 7.50 7.90
C GLU A 260 -3.21 7.84 6.41
N LEU A 261 -3.46 9.09 5.99
CA LEU A 261 -3.19 9.55 4.63
C LEU A 261 -1.68 9.62 4.32
N ALA A 262 -0.83 9.92 5.30
CA ALA A 262 0.62 9.84 5.14
C ALA A 262 1.09 8.38 5.04
N TYR A 263 0.46 7.48 5.80
CA TYR A 263 0.69 6.04 5.67
C TYR A 263 0.26 5.53 4.29
N LEU A 264 -0.92 5.92 3.80
CA LEU A 264 -1.40 5.57 2.47
C LEU A 264 -0.47 6.05 1.37
N ASP A 265 0.01 7.29 1.46
CA ASP A 265 0.98 7.87 0.53
C ASP A 265 2.26 7.03 0.49
N ALA A 266 2.79 6.64 1.64
CA ALA A 266 3.96 5.76 1.73
C ALA A 266 3.69 4.35 1.16
N VAL A 267 2.53 3.76 1.44
CA VAL A 267 2.11 2.46 0.85
C VAL A 267 2.03 2.56 -0.67
N ALA A 268 1.47 3.64 -1.22
CA ALA A 268 1.41 3.85 -2.65
C ALA A 268 2.81 4.01 -3.27
N GLY A 269 3.73 4.71 -2.60
CA GLY A 269 5.14 4.78 -3.00
C GLY A 269 5.84 3.41 -2.97
N TYR A 270 5.58 2.60 -1.96
CA TYR A 270 6.03 1.21 -1.88
C TYR A 270 5.54 0.41 -3.09
N LEU A 271 4.23 0.45 -3.36
CA LEU A 271 3.63 -0.24 -4.51
C LEU A 271 4.22 0.26 -5.83
N ARG A 272 4.53 1.56 -5.94
CA ARG A 272 5.12 2.14 -7.15
C ARG A 272 6.52 1.61 -7.42
N LEU A 273 7.35 1.52 -6.39
CA LEU A 273 8.69 0.95 -6.46
C LEU A 273 8.64 -0.54 -6.81
N ARG A 274 7.69 -1.28 -6.22
CA ARG A 274 7.48 -2.71 -6.53
C ARG A 274 6.98 -2.94 -7.95
N ALA A 275 6.11 -2.06 -8.46
CA ALA A 275 5.61 -2.11 -9.83
C ALA A 275 6.66 -1.69 -10.90
N ALA A 276 7.85 -1.24 -10.50
CA ALA A 276 8.91 -0.80 -11.42
C ALA A 276 9.36 -1.89 -12.41
N ARG A 277 9.16 -3.18 -12.07
CA ARG A 277 9.44 -4.34 -12.94
C ARG A 277 8.57 -4.37 -14.19
N VAL A 278 7.33 -3.91 -14.09
CA VAL A 278 6.33 -3.96 -15.17
C VAL A 278 6.04 -2.58 -15.75
N VAL A 279 6.13 -1.52 -14.94
CA VAL A 279 5.96 -0.13 -15.37
C VAL A 279 7.21 0.68 -15.00
N PRO A 280 8.06 1.04 -15.98
CA PRO A 280 9.29 1.79 -15.76
C PRO A 280 9.08 3.04 -14.92
N LEU A 281 10.05 3.35 -14.06
CA LEU A 281 10.02 4.54 -13.22
C LEU A 281 10.36 5.79 -14.06
N THR A 282 9.52 6.82 -13.95
CA THR A 282 9.79 8.15 -14.51
C THR A 282 10.44 9.08 -13.50
N VAL A 283 10.61 8.60 -12.26
CA VAL A 283 11.16 9.34 -11.12
C VAL A 283 12.30 8.53 -10.52
N ASN A 284 13.34 9.21 -10.03
CA ASN A 284 14.49 8.56 -9.41
C ASN A 284 14.04 7.62 -8.26
N PRO A 285 14.41 6.33 -8.28
CA PRO A 285 14.00 5.35 -7.26
C PRO A 285 14.39 5.73 -5.83
N VAL A 286 15.58 6.31 -5.63
CA VAL A 286 16.07 6.76 -4.32
C VAL A 286 15.20 7.90 -3.79
N ARG A 287 14.83 8.85 -4.64
CA ARG A 287 13.90 9.93 -4.27
C ARG A 287 12.53 9.38 -3.88
N LEU A 288 12.02 8.39 -4.61
CA LEU A 288 10.75 7.74 -4.26
C LEU A 288 10.82 7.02 -2.93
N MET A 289 11.93 6.32 -2.65
CA MET A 289 12.16 5.69 -1.35
C MET A 289 12.17 6.73 -0.23
N GLY A 290 12.83 7.89 -0.42
CA GLY A 290 12.77 9.00 0.52
C GLY A 290 11.35 9.52 0.78
N HIS A 291 10.47 9.52 -0.24
CA HIS A 291 9.04 9.84 -0.03
C HIS A 291 8.29 8.77 0.77
N VAL A 292 8.59 7.49 0.56
CA VAL A 292 8.03 6.39 1.36
C VAL A 292 8.45 6.53 2.81
N ASP A 293 9.74 6.78 3.06
CA ASP A 293 10.26 6.93 4.41
C ASP A 293 9.66 8.14 5.13
N ALA A 294 9.55 9.27 4.43
CA ALA A 294 8.92 10.47 4.97
C ALA A 294 7.44 10.24 5.34
N GLY A 295 6.65 9.59 4.49
CA GLY A 295 5.23 9.34 4.77
C GLY A 295 5.00 8.42 5.97
N PHE A 296 5.79 7.35 6.10
CA PHE A 296 5.76 6.51 7.29
C PHE A 296 6.25 7.23 8.55
N ALA A 297 7.27 8.08 8.45
CA ALA A 297 7.75 8.88 9.58
C ALA A 297 6.72 9.94 10.03
N GLU A 298 6.05 10.60 9.09
CA GLU A 298 4.96 11.54 9.34
C GLU A 298 3.80 10.86 10.07
N PHE A 299 3.42 9.64 9.66
CA PHE A 299 2.43 8.83 10.35
C PHE A 299 2.87 8.47 11.79
N ASP A 300 4.08 7.94 11.96
CA ASP A 300 4.63 7.55 13.27
C ASP A 300 4.63 8.75 14.25
N GLN A 301 5.03 9.93 13.76
CA GLN A 301 5.05 11.16 14.55
C GLN A 301 3.64 11.62 14.96
N ALA A 302 2.67 11.50 14.06
CA ALA A 302 1.31 11.99 14.28
C ALA A 302 0.45 11.07 15.15
N VAL A 303 0.69 9.76 15.11
CA VAL A 303 -0.05 8.76 15.88
C VAL A 303 0.61 8.45 17.23
N GLY A 304 1.94 8.58 17.31
CA GLY A 304 2.72 8.18 18.47
C GLY A 304 3.13 6.71 18.40
N ALA A 305 4.23 6.38 19.08
CA ALA A 305 4.90 5.09 18.95
C ALA A 305 4.03 3.89 19.35
N ASP A 306 3.18 4.05 20.37
CA ASP A 306 2.48 2.92 21.01
C ASP A 306 1.04 2.75 20.52
N ALA A 307 0.50 3.71 19.75
CA ALA A 307 -0.92 3.72 19.39
C ALA A 307 -1.27 2.84 18.17
N ALA A 308 -0.27 2.42 17.38
CA ALA A 308 -0.50 1.62 16.17
C ALA A 308 0.65 0.60 15.90
N PRO A 309 0.97 -0.31 16.83
CA PRO A 309 2.10 -1.23 16.69
C PRO A 309 2.06 -2.04 15.39
N ASP A 310 0.88 -2.54 14.98
CA ASP A 310 0.72 -3.32 13.75
C ASP A 310 1.01 -2.51 12.47
N ALA A 311 0.55 -1.26 12.42
CA ALA A 311 0.84 -0.37 11.30
C ALA A 311 2.34 -0.07 11.22
N ARG A 312 2.97 0.19 12.37
CA ARG A 312 4.41 0.45 12.45
C ARG A 312 5.21 -0.78 12.05
N ALA A 313 4.85 -1.96 12.56
CA ALA A 313 5.49 -3.23 12.21
C ALA A 313 5.38 -3.50 10.70
N LEU A 314 4.20 -3.28 10.11
CA LEU A 314 3.99 -3.42 8.68
C LEU A 314 4.83 -2.41 7.87
N ALA A 315 4.89 -1.15 8.29
CA ALA A 315 5.74 -0.14 7.65
C ALA A 315 7.23 -0.52 7.69
N ARG A 316 7.72 -1.03 8.83
CA ARG A 316 9.11 -1.54 8.96
C ARG A 316 9.37 -2.73 8.04
N ALA A 317 8.43 -3.66 7.97
CA ALA A 317 8.53 -4.79 7.04
C ALA A 317 8.52 -4.33 5.57
N MET A 318 7.65 -3.38 5.19
CA MET A 318 7.61 -2.82 3.83
C MET A 318 8.92 -2.11 3.45
N ARG A 319 9.50 -1.31 4.36
CA ARG A 319 10.82 -0.68 4.19
C ARG A 319 11.91 -1.72 3.99
N GLY A 320 11.95 -2.76 4.84
CA GLY A 320 12.91 -3.84 4.69
C GLY A 320 12.75 -4.58 3.36
N LEU A 321 11.53 -4.81 2.88
CA LEU A 321 11.27 -5.41 1.57
C LEU A 321 11.84 -4.57 0.41
N LEU A 322 11.70 -3.25 0.47
CA LEU A 322 12.29 -2.35 -0.54
C LEU A 322 13.81 -2.41 -0.52
N GLN A 323 14.41 -2.38 0.67
CA GLN A 323 15.86 -2.46 0.86
C GLN A 323 16.45 -3.82 0.44
N TRP A 324 15.64 -4.90 0.55
CA TRP A 324 16.06 -6.25 0.17
C TRP A 324 15.95 -6.54 -1.33
N GLN A 325 14.88 -6.09 -2.00
CA GLN A 325 14.52 -6.56 -3.35
C GLN A 325 14.05 -5.49 -4.34
N ALA A 326 14.10 -4.19 -4.03
CA ALA A 326 13.76 -3.21 -5.06
C ALA A 326 14.83 -3.25 -6.16
N ASP A 327 14.55 -3.95 -7.27
CA ASP A 327 15.46 -4.07 -8.43
C ASP A 327 15.95 -2.71 -8.91
N ALA A 328 15.05 -1.71 -8.84
CA ALA A 328 15.33 -0.33 -9.19
C ALA A 328 16.43 0.34 -8.33
N ILE A 329 16.77 -0.24 -7.17
CA ILE A 329 17.72 0.30 -6.20
C ILE A 329 19.00 -0.54 -6.12
N GLN A 330 19.04 -1.72 -6.77
CA GLN A 330 20.19 -2.65 -6.77
C GLN A 330 20.73 -2.94 -5.34
N PRO A 331 20.13 -3.90 -4.62
CA PRO A 331 20.45 -4.16 -3.21
C PRO A 331 21.93 -4.44 -2.97
N THR A 332 22.51 -3.78 -1.96
CA THR A 332 23.88 -4.01 -1.47
C THR A 332 23.83 -4.83 -0.18
N ASP A 333 24.97 -5.34 0.28
CA ASP A 333 25.01 -6.03 1.59
C ASP A 333 24.61 -5.10 2.74
N GLU A 334 24.92 -3.81 2.65
CA GLU A 334 24.49 -2.81 3.64
C GLU A 334 22.98 -2.55 3.58
N SER A 335 22.37 -2.56 2.40
CA SER A 335 20.91 -2.45 2.28
C SER A 335 20.23 -3.71 2.81
N ARG A 336 20.78 -4.90 2.57
CA ARG A 336 20.29 -6.17 3.14
C ARG A 336 20.43 -6.22 4.65
N ARG A 337 21.52 -5.66 5.21
CA ARG A 337 21.68 -5.49 6.66
C ARG A 337 20.61 -4.58 7.23
N SER A 338 20.40 -3.42 6.62
CA SER A 338 19.35 -2.47 7.02
C SER A 338 17.97 -3.12 6.98
N ALA A 339 17.69 -3.91 5.94
CA ALA A 339 16.45 -4.67 5.81
C ALA A 339 16.29 -5.72 6.91
N ALA A 340 17.33 -6.51 7.21
CA ALA A 340 17.32 -7.51 8.27
C ALA A 340 17.06 -6.89 9.66
N LEU A 341 17.61 -5.69 9.91
CA LEU A 341 17.34 -4.93 11.12
C LEU A 341 15.90 -4.42 11.17
N ALA A 342 15.37 -3.90 10.05
CA ALA A 342 13.98 -3.46 9.96
C ALA A 342 12.99 -4.62 10.16
N PHE A 343 13.30 -5.82 9.66
CA PHE A 343 12.48 -7.02 9.91
C PHE A 343 12.51 -7.45 11.38
N ALA A 344 13.67 -7.36 12.04
CA ALA A 344 13.80 -7.62 13.46
C ALA A 344 12.97 -6.62 14.29
N GLU A 345 13.06 -5.33 13.96
CA GLU A 345 12.27 -4.26 14.60
C GLU A 345 10.76 -4.52 14.40
N ALA A 346 10.34 -4.86 13.18
CA ALA A 346 8.95 -5.22 12.90
C ALA A 346 8.46 -6.39 13.78
N ALA A 347 9.25 -7.46 13.88
CA ALA A 347 8.91 -8.61 14.72
C ALA A 347 8.90 -8.28 16.23
N SER A 348 9.65 -7.27 16.67
CA SER A 348 9.62 -6.81 18.06
C SER A 348 8.39 -5.97 18.40
N LEU A 349 7.83 -5.25 17.41
CA LEU A 349 6.63 -4.43 17.57
C LEU A 349 5.35 -5.27 17.63
N THR A 350 5.32 -6.41 16.92
CA THR A 350 4.19 -7.36 16.89
C THR A 350 4.73 -8.78 17.13
N PRO A 351 5.16 -9.11 18.38
CA PRO A 351 5.81 -10.38 18.71
C PRO A 351 4.93 -11.62 18.53
N GLU A 352 3.62 -11.45 18.41
CA GLU A 352 2.60 -12.47 18.18
C GLU A 352 2.41 -12.82 16.69
N SER A 353 3.04 -12.09 15.77
CA SER A 353 2.90 -12.36 14.34
C SER A 353 3.94 -13.42 13.87
N PRO A 354 3.51 -14.66 13.52
CA PRO A 354 4.42 -15.70 13.02
C PRO A 354 5.12 -15.30 11.71
N MET A 355 4.45 -14.54 10.85
CA MET A 355 5.01 -14.10 9.56
C MET A 355 6.14 -13.08 9.72
N LEU A 356 6.00 -12.12 10.62
CA LEU A 356 7.10 -11.21 10.97
C LEU A 356 8.27 -11.95 11.62
N ARG A 357 8.01 -12.93 12.49
CA ARG A 357 9.07 -13.77 13.05
C ARG A 357 9.80 -14.58 11.98
N ASN A 358 9.07 -15.17 11.04
CA ASN A 358 9.66 -15.86 9.89
C ASN A 358 10.55 -14.91 9.08
N LEU A 359 10.03 -13.73 8.72
CA LEU A 359 10.76 -12.70 7.97
C LEU A 359 12.04 -12.25 8.70
N ALA A 360 11.95 -12.04 10.01
CA ALA A 360 13.08 -11.69 10.86
C ALA A 360 14.09 -12.84 11.01
N ALA A 361 13.64 -14.09 11.06
CA ALA A 361 14.47 -15.27 11.24
C ALA A 361 15.29 -15.59 9.97
N VAL A 362 14.64 -15.65 8.81
CA VAL A 362 15.34 -16.00 7.56
C VAL A 362 16.38 -14.96 7.14
N SER A 363 16.19 -13.70 7.56
CA SER A 363 17.10 -12.59 7.30
C SER A 363 18.14 -12.36 8.39
N ALA A 364 18.04 -13.05 9.54
CA ALA A 364 18.89 -12.81 10.70
C ALA A 364 20.42 -12.86 10.41
N PRO A 365 20.93 -13.79 9.56
CA PRO A 365 22.36 -13.83 9.23
C PRO A 365 22.93 -12.56 8.59
N TYR A 366 22.06 -11.71 8.03
CA TYR A 366 22.44 -10.45 7.39
C TYR A 366 22.52 -9.26 8.34
N ARG A 367 22.18 -9.41 9.63
CA ARG A 367 22.18 -8.28 10.60
C ARG A 367 23.59 -7.76 10.92
N THR A 368 24.63 -8.53 10.63
CA THR A 368 26.04 -8.18 10.86
C THR A 368 26.82 -8.17 9.54
N LEU A 369 27.92 -7.41 9.51
CA LEU A 369 28.92 -7.47 8.45
C LEU A 369 30.28 -7.87 9.05
N PRO A 370 30.95 -8.91 8.53
CA PRO A 370 30.53 -9.76 7.41
C PRO A 370 29.27 -10.60 7.71
N ILE A 371 28.57 -11.03 6.65
CA ILE A 371 27.36 -11.87 6.74
C ILE A 371 27.73 -13.21 7.41
N LYS A 372 26.91 -13.66 8.36
CA LYS A 372 27.11 -14.97 9.00
C LYS A 372 26.86 -16.10 8.01
N THR A 373 27.69 -17.15 8.07
CA THR A 373 27.59 -18.31 7.15
C THR A 373 27.75 -19.65 7.88
N GLY A 374 27.40 -20.74 7.21
CA GLY A 374 27.55 -22.10 7.74
C GLY A 374 26.68 -22.38 8.97
N ALA A 375 27.18 -23.25 9.86
CA ALA A 375 26.42 -23.78 11.00
C ALA A 375 25.88 -22.71 11.95
N GLU A 376 26.62 -21.62 12.22
CA GLU A 376 26.15 -20.54 13.09
C GLU A 376 24.92 -19.83 12.50
N ALA A 377 24.96 -19.51 11.20
CA ALA A 377 23.84 -18.89 10.51
C ALA A 377 22.61 -19.80 10.48
N LEU A 378 22.81 -21.10 10.25
CA LEU A 378 21.72 -22.09 10.24
C LEU A 378 21.11 -22.27 11.63
N ALA A 379 21.91 -22.25 12.69
CA ALA A 379 21.44 -22.33 14.07
C ALA A 379 20.58 -21.12 14.46
N GLU A 380 21.01 -19.91 14.09
CA GLU A 380 20.25 -18.67 14.33
C GLU A 380 18.90 -18.69 13.59
N VAL A 381 18.90 -19.16 12.34
CA VAL A 381 17.69 -19.29 11.52
C VAL A 381 16.75 -20.36 12.09
N ASP A 382 17.25 -21.53 12.46
CA ASP A 382 16.46 -22.61 13.08
C ASP A 382 15.75 -22.13 14.35
N ALA A 383 16.49 -21.50 15.28
CA ALA A 383 15.91 -20.97 16.51
C ALA A 383 14.79 -19.94 16.23
N GLY A 384 15.02 -19.02 15.27
CA GLY A 384 14.03 -18.03 14.88
C GLY A 384 12.77 -18.64 14.24
N LEU A 385 12.95 -19.64 13.37
CA LEU A 385 11.86 -20.34 12.70
C LEU A 385 11.04 -21.20 13.67
N LEU A 386 11.67 -21.87 14.63
CA LEU A 386 10.96 -22.57 15.72
C LEU A 386 10.13 -21.59 16.56
N GLY A 387 10.65 -20.39 16.82
CA GLY A 387 9.91 -19.32 17.47
C GLY A 387 8.69 -18.83 16.67
N ALA A 388 8.78 -18.82 15.34
CA ALA A 388 7.63 -18.53 14.47
C ALA A 388 6.61 -19.68 14.48
N LEU A 389 7.08 -20.93 14.42
CA LEU A 389 6.24 -22.13 14.45
C LEU A 389 5.49 -22.29 15.78
N ALA A 390 6.07 -21.84 16.90
CA ALA A 390 5.41 -21.84 18.20
C ALA A 390 4.14 -20.97 18.24
N LEU A 391 4.04 -19.95 17.38
CA LEU A 391 2.85 -19.09 17.27
C LEU A 391 1.82 -19.65 16.28
N ASP A 392 2.28 -20.34 15.23
CA ASP A 392 1.43 -20.98 14.22
C ASP A 392 2.08 -22.29 13.75
N GLY A 393 1.74 -23.38 14.44
CA GLY A 393 2.33 -24.71 14.21
C GLY A 393 1.97 -25.32 12.85
N GLY A 394 0.96 -24.80 12.17
CA GLY A 394 0.51 -25.26 10.86
C GLY A 394 1.10 -24.47 9.69
N ASN A 395 1.95 -23.48 9.94
CA ASN A 395 2.34 -22.53 8.91
C ASN A 395 3.17 -23.18 7.78
N PRO A 396 2.65 -23.26 6.54
CA PRO A 396 3.30 -24.02 5.47
C PRO A 396 4.58 -23.36 4.96
N LEU A 397 4.75 -22.05 5.14
CA LEU A 397 5.96 -21.32 4.74
C LEU A 397 7.09 -21.56 5.74
N VAL A 398 6.79 -21.43 7.04
CA VAL A 398 7.77 -21.68 8.13
C VAL A 398 8.22 -23.14 8.12
N LEU A 399 7.29 -24.10 8.00
CA LEU A 399 7.61 -25.52 7.92
C LEU A 399 8.52 -25.84 6.73
N ARG A 400 8.28 -25.21 5.57
CA ARG A 400 9.13 -25.40 4.38
C ARG A 400 10.54 -24.84 4.59
N ASN A 401 10.67 -23.68 5.22
CA ASN A 401 11.98 -23.12 5.56
C ASN A 401 12.73 -24.02 6.55
N LEU A 402 12.06 -24.53 7.59
CA LEU A 402 12.64 -25.47 8.55
C LEU A 402 13.11 -26.76 7.88
N GLU A 403 12.28 -27.34 7.00
CA GLU A 403 12.67 -28.52 6.22
C GLU A 403 13.96 -28.29 5.43
N ARG A 404 14.05 -27.15 4.72
CA ARG A 404 15.25 -26.77 3.96
C ARG A 404 16.48 -26.56 4.85
N VAL A 405 16.30 -25.95 6.04
CA VAL A 405 17.38 -25.79 7.03
C VAL A 405 17.86 -27.15 7.54
N TYR A 406 16.96 -28.07 7.83
CA TYR A 406 17.32 -29.41 8.31
C TYR A 406 17.99 -30.26 7.22
N ASP A 407 17.49 -30.23 5.99
CA ASP A 407 18.13 -30.89 4.86
C ASP A 407 19.55 -30.34 4.63
N ARG A 408 19.74 -29.02 4.79
CA ARG A 408 21.07 -28.39 4.70
C ARG A 408 21.99 -28.84 5.84
N LEU A 409 21.53 -28.80 7.08
CA LEU A 409 22.32 -29.26 8.22
C LEU A 409 22.74 -30.73 8.04
N ALA A 410 21.86 -31.58 7.51
CA ALA A 410 22.15 -33.00 7.29
C ALA A 410 23.26 -33.20 6.26
N ALA A 411 23.30 -32.36 5.22
CA ALA A 411 24.31 -32.42 4.17
C ALA A 411 25.69 -31.86 4.60
N GLU A 412 25.74 -31.00 5.61
CA GLU A 412 26.99 -30.35 6.05
C GLU A 412 27.79 -31.17 7.09
N GLU A 413 27.32 -32.37 7.48
CA GLU A 413 27.84 -33.48 8.34
C GLU A 413 28.89 -33.21 9.45
N ALA A 414 29.82 -32.27 9.29
CA ALA A 414 31.01 -32.11 10.12
C ALA A 414 30.86 -31.14 11.31
N GLN A 415 29.83 -30.28 11.40
CA GLN A 415 29.73 -29.23 12.45
C GLN A 415 28.29 -28.80 12.76
N THR A 416 27.35 -29.73 12.88
CA THR A 416 25.94 -29.39 13.17
C THR A 416 25.68 -29.22 14.67
N VAL A 417 24.69 -28.39 15.00
CA VAL A 417 24.18 -28.22 16.39
C VAL A 417 23.44 -29.48 16.89
N TYR A 418 22.99 -30.32 15.97
CA TYR A 418 22.23 -31.54 16.24
C TYR A 418 23.01 -32.76 15.76
N ASP A 419 22.90 -33.87 16.49
CA ASP A 419 23.34 -35.17 15.98
C ASP A 419 22.42 -35.67 14.83
N ALA A 420 22.91 -36.65 14.07
CA ALA A 420 22.21 -37.16 12.90
C ALA A 420 20.83 -37.79 13.23
N GLN A 421 20.67 -38.37 14.42
CA GLN A 421 19.42 -39.01 14.84
C GLN A 421 18.36 -37.96 15.20
N GLU A 422 18.73 -36.94 15.94
CA GLU A 422 17.86 -35.81 16.28
C GLU A 422 17.44 -35.04 15.04
N LEU A 423 18.36 -34.81 14.10
CA LEU A 423 18.04 -34.13 12.85
C LEU A 423 17.02 -34.92 12.01
N LYS A 424 17.22 -36.25 11.90
CA LYS A 424 16.27 -37.15 11.24
C LYS A 424 14.90 -37.11 11.92
N ARG A 425 14.86 -37.10 13.25
CA ARG A 425 13.61 -36.98 14.02
C ARG A 425 12.89 -35.66 13.70
N ARG A 426 13.60 -34.54 13.70
CA ARG A 426 13.04 -33.21 13.38
C ARG A 426 12.48 -33.13 11.97
N GLN A 427 13.20 -33.67 10.97
CA GLN A 427 12.70 -33.76 9.59
C GLN A 427 11.39 -34.54 9.51
N VAL A 428 11.30 -35.69 10.18
CA VAL A 428 10.05 -36.48 10.23
C VAL A 428 8.92 -35.68 10.84
N LEU A 429 9.15 -34.98 11.95
CA LEU A 429 8.14 -34.15 12.60
C LEU A 429 7.63 -33.03 11.68
N VAL A 430 8.54 -32.26 11.06
CA VAL A 430 8.17 -31.17 10.14
C VAL A 430 7.40 -31.68 8.92
N ARG A 431 7.79 -32.84 8.36
CA ARG A 431 7.12 -33.45 7.21
C ARG A 431 5.76 -34.06 7.55
N ALA A 432 5.55 -34.46 8.80
CA ALA A 432 4.30 -35.06 9.26
C ALA A 432 3.17 -34.04 9.49
N VAL A 433 3.49 -32.75 9.64
CA VAL A 433 2.46 -31.71 9.84
C VAL A 433 1.61 -31.56 8.57
N PRO A 434 0.27 -31.75 8.64
CA PRO A 434 -0.60 -31.56 7.49
C PRO A 434 -0.52 -30.12 6.97
N ARG A 435 -0.10 -29.96 5.72
CA ARG A 435 -0.03 -28.65 5.05
C ARG A 435 -1.43 -28.24 4.63
N SER A 436 -2.13 -27.58 5.54
CA SER A 436 -3.47 -27.06 5.29
C SER A 436 -3.38 -25.87 4.34
N GLY A 437 -3.82 -26.06 3.10
CA GLY A 437 -3.97 -24.99 2.11
C GLY A 437 -2.77 -24.81 1.18
N THR A 438 -2.96 -25.15 -0.09
CA THR A 438 -2.30 -24.43 -1.18
C THR A 438 -2.68 -22.96 -1.06
N LEU A 439 -1.70 -22.10 -0.80
CA LEU A 439 -1.84 -20.65 -0.93
C LEU A 439 -2.41 -20.36 -2.33
N ARG A 440 -3.73 -20.18 -2.44
CA ARG A 440 -4.32 -19.54 -3.60
C ARG A 440 -4.05 -18.05 -3.42
N ASN A 441 -3.12 -17.55 -4.22
CA ASN A 441 -2.74 -16.13 -4.30
C ASN A 441 -3.94 -15.24 -4.59
#